data_AF-A0A0H4X2V0-F1
#
_entry.id   AF-A0A0H4X2V0-F1
#
_cell.length_a   1.000
_cell.length_b   1.000
_cell.length_c   1.000
_cell.angle_alpha   90.00
_cell.angle_beta   90.00
_cell.angle_gamma   90.00
#
_symmetry.space_group_name_H-M   'P 1'
#
loop_
_entity.id
_entity.type
_entity.pdbx_description
1 polymer ?
#
loop_
_entity_poly.entity_id
_entity_poly.type
_entity_poly.pdbx_seq_one_letter_code
_entity_poly.pdbx_strand_id
1 'polypeptide(L)'
;MIRWSVALLALMLTACSVPSLEELQGDRPRACNAQRGCGAGQVCLFGACQDSPCGTRTPTTAYVDADGDGYAADDAASRVFCDAVPPGYATNRGDCDDSNAQVYPGALELCNGRDDNCDGQMEQGSVTRTWYLDQDRDGFGRNGPGVEACDPPSERHVNVSGDCDDEWAAVHPNAQELCNGLDDNCDGTVDESFPEVGMACTAACGGRFMCNATQDGTVCEGTPRTQYFADVDGDGEGDRNGAPLGEGCPGETPPAGMVANSLDCDDNDDGTSSQRMEICDGLDNNCDGRVDEGMSCGQLRRVVDPALTGRQWRAVAVHPDGYPVWVAGMDGKLAVKMSATSAFVSHDSGLATGCSHQGNSPDWHAVWVHPGNAYAVVAGEDGWIAEHNMGFCSSPLKYDLPGDNDYFSGVVGVGSPLRVFAASTLGHLYEGSGPVLRHNSDGRYWGLHAAGQDMLYAVGSAGEGAPFSPVINQFHQSNWSNPTTQILQGVSGYNGSLRAVWAVSPLLVFAVGDAGLVMAGSALSPNWERILPPRGGAPDFVSVSVPSGPISAYILGNGGSGQRLYRLTQHGWAKAPTFAQGNPTVSLRSLAMTSAGNFWIVGDDGHVYHFPEGATQ
;
A
#
# COMPACT_ATOMS: atom_id res chain seq x y z
N MET A 1 80.23 -32.95 -42.63
CA MET A 1 80.56 -34.40 -42.53
C MET A 1 79.78 -35.11 -43.63
N ILE A 2 80.26 -35.16 -44.88
CA ILE A 2 81.11 -36.22 -45.49
C ILE A 2 80.79 -37.64 -45.01
N ARG A 3 80.24 -38.48 -45.91
CA ARG A 3 80.68 -39.85 -46.32
C ARG A 3 79.61 -40.46 -47.25
N TRP A 4 79.83 -40.52 -48.57
CA TRP A 4 80.49 -41.59 -49.35
C TRP A 4 79.67 -42.90 -49.48
N SER A 5 79.12 -43.09 -50.68
CA SER A 5 79.17 -44.26 -51.57
C SER A 5 79.13 -45.68 -51.00
N VAL A 6 78.23 -46.54 -51.51
CA VAL A 6 78.60 -47.78 -52.23
C VAL A 6 77.51 -48.09 -53.28
N ALA A 7 77.90 -48.06 -54.56
CA ALA A 7 77.15 -48.67 -55.64
C ALA A 7 77.40 -50.19 -55.63
N LEU A 8 76.34 -51.00 -55.63
CA LEU A 8 76.44 -52.43 -55.93
C LEU A 8 75.91 -52.68 -57.34
N LEU A 9 76.84 -52.81 -58.27
CA LEU A 9 76.62 -53.29 -59.63
C LEU A 9 76.46 -54.82 -59.55
N ALA A 10 75.22 -55.32 -59.50
CA ALA A 10 74.93 -56.76 -59.61
C ALA A 10 74.78 -57.12 -61.09
N LEU A 11 75.91 -57.48 -61.71
CA LEU A 11 75.98 -58.13 -63.00
C LEU A 11 75.82 -59.65 -62.79
N MET A 12 75.02 -60.28 -63.67
CA MET A 12 74.93 -61.73 -63.92
C MET A 12 74.11 -62.52 -62.86
N LEU A 13 73.21 -63.44 -63.19
CA LEU A 13 73.04 -64.24 -64.39
C LEU A 13 71.54 -64.29 -64.77
N THR A 14 71.22 -63.95 -66.02
CA THR A 14 70.06 -64.55 -66.68
C THR A 14 70.35 -66.04 -66.75
N ALA A 15 69.72 -66.82 -65.87
CA ALA A 15 69.61 -68.26 -66.07
C ALA A 15 68.86 -68.45 -67.40
N CYS A 16 69.60 -68.68 -68.48
CA CYS A 16 69.08 -69.46 -69.58
C CYS A 16 68.75 -70.83 -68.97
N SER A 17 67.53 -70.97 -68.42
CA SER A 17 66.89 -72.27 -68.28
C SER A 17 66.84 -72.86 -69.67
N VAL A 18 67.86 -73.65 -69.95
CA VAL A 18 67.91 -74.58 -71.07
C VAL A 18 66.70 -75.47 -70.85
N PRO A 19 65.80 -75.64 -71.85
CA PRO A 19 64.67 -76.52 -71.69
C PRO A 19 65.18 -77.87 -71.21
N SER A 20 64.55 -78.39 -70.15
CA SER A 20 64.91 -79.73 -69.67
C SER A 20 64.74 -80.73 -70.81
N LEU A 21 65.51 -81.82 -70.80
CA LEU A 21 65.39 -82.84 -71.85
C LEU A 21 63.93 -83.36 -71.99
N GLU A 22 63.16 -83.28 -70.89
CA GLU A 22 61.72 -83.58 -70.82
C GLU A 22 60.85 -82.54 -71.57
N GLU A 23 61.21 -81.25 -71.57
CA GLU A 23 60.51 -80.18 -72.32
C GLU A 23 60.76 -80.26 -73.85
N LEU A 24 61.89 -80.82 -74.29
CA LEU A 24 62.19 -81.04 -75.71
C LEU A 24 61.56 -82.32 -76.28
N GLN A 25 61.17 -83.26 -75.41
CA GLN A 25 60.57 -84.53 -75.79
C GLN A 25 59.02 -84.54 -75.70
N GLY A 26 58.40 -83.46 -75.21
CA GLY A 26 56.95 -83.25 -75.26
C GLY A 26 56.16 -83.76 -74.05
N ASP A 27 56.83 -84.17 -72.97
CA ASP A 27 56.17 -84.80 -71.81
C ASP A 27 55.74 -83.82 -70.70
N ARG A 28 56.06 -82.52 -70.80
CA ARG A 28 55.57 -81.46 -69.88
C ARG A 28 55.29 -80.12 -70.59
N PRO A 29 54.26 -79.35 -70.19
CA PRO A 29 53.97 -78.04 -70.76
C PRO A 29 55.07 -77.03 -70.42
N ARG A 30 55.41 -76.17 -71.39
CA ARG A 30 56.51 -75.19 -71.30
C ARG A 30 56.20 -74.12 -70.24
N ALA A 31 57.13 -73.80 -69.35
CA ALA A 31 56.91 -72.71 -68.39
C ALA A 31 56.88 -71.33 -69.07
N CYS A 32 56.03 -70.43 -68.57
CA CYS A 32 55.85 -69.07 -69.12
C CYS A 32 55.68 -68.03 -68.02
N ASN A 33 55.96 -66.77 -68.35
CA ASN A 33 55.77 -65.61 -67.47
C ASN A 33 55.71 -64.32 -68.29
N ALA A 34 55.68 -63.16 -67.61
CA ALA A 34 55.64 -61.84 -68.25
C ALA A 34 56.79 -61.57 -69.26
N GLN A 35 57.89 -62.33 -69.20
CA GLN A 35 59.07 -62.17 -70.05
C GLN A 35 59.26 -63.31 -71.06
N ARG A 36 58.58 -64.45 -70.90
CA ARG A 36 58.62 -65.61 -71.80
C ARG A 36 57.22 -65.99 -72.25
N GLY A 37 56.91 -65.62 -73.49
CA GLY A 37 55.66 -65.97 -74.17
C GLY A 37 55.62 -67.43 -74.65
N CYS A 38 54.40 -67.93 -74.83
CA CYS A 38 54.12 -69.27 -75.33
C CYS A 38 54.19 -69.37 -76.86
N GLY A 39 54.26 -70.60 -77.38
CA GLY A 39 54.24 -70.87 -78.83
C GLY A 39 52.90 -70.52 -79.47
N ALA A 40 52.84 -70.52 -80.81
CA ALA A 40 51.63 -70.18 -81.56
C ALA A 40 50.44 -71.09 -81.16
N GLY A 41 49.34 -70.49 -80.71
CA GLY A 41 48.14 -71.20 -80.23
C GLY A 41 48.08 -71.44 -78.72
N GLN A 42 49.11 -71.05 -77.95
CA GLN A 42 49.19 -71.27 -76.50
C GLN A 42 49.24 -69.95 -75.73
N VAL A 43 48.64 -69.94 -74.54
CA VAL A 43 48.65 -68.81 -73.60
C VAL A 43 49.19 -69.22 -72.24
N CYS A 44 49.72 -68.23 -71.52
CA CYS A 44 50.33 -68.46 -70.23
C CYS A 44 49.27 -68.50 -69.13
N LEU A 45 48.96 -69.70 -68.61
CA LEU A 45 48.00 -69.91 -67.55
C LEU A 45 48.70 -70.57 -66.36
N PHE A 46 48.61 -69.94 -65.19
CA PHE A 46 49.24 -70.41 -63.95
C PHE A 46 50.74 -70.73 -64.09
N GLY A 47 51.47 -69.93 -64.88
CA GLY A 47 52.91 -70.09 -65.10
C GLY A 47 53.30 -71.19 -66.09
N ALA A 48 52.33 -71.82 -66.77
CA ALA A 48 52.56 -72.83 -67.81
C ALA A 48 51.84 -72.47 -69.13
N CYS A 49 52.49 -72.77 -70.25
CA CYS A 49 51.92 -72.66 -71.58
C CYS A 49 50.87 -73.74 -71.78
N GLN A 50 49.63 -73.32 -71.95
CA GLN A 50 48.50 -74.19 -72.23
C GLN A 50 47.85 -73.75 -73.54
N ASP A 51 47.24 -74.68 -74.27
CA ASP A 51 46.51 -74.34 -75.48
C ASP A 51 45.40 -73.34 -75.16
N SER A 52 45.31 -72.28 -75.97
CA SER A 52 44.33 -71.21 -75.74
C SER A 52 42.92 -71.78 -75.80
N PRO A 53 42.14 -71.70 -74.70
CA PRO A 53 40.73 -72.14 -74.73
C PRO A 53 39.88 -71.28 -75.69
N CYS A 54 40.43 -70.18 -76.21
CA CYS A 54 39.75 -69.17 -77.02
C CYS A 54 40.06 -69.22 -78.53
N GLY A 55 40.85 -70.19 -79.00
CA GLY A 55 41.25 -70.27 -80.41
C GLY A 55 42.08 -69.06 -80.86
N THR A 56 41.59 -68.28 -81.82
CA THR A 56 42.28 -67.08 -82.38
C THR A 56 42.00 -65.77 -81.64
N ARG A 57 41.11 -65.77 -80.63
CA ARG A 57 40.78 -64.57 -79.84
C ARG A 57 41.79 -64.37 -78.71
N THR A 58 42.07 -63.12 -78.36
CA THR A 58 42.94 -62.77 -77.23
C THR A 58 42.20 -63.07 -75.92
N PRO A 59 42.69 -63.99 -75.08
CA PRO A 59 42.07 -64.26 -73.79
C PRO A 59 42.34 -63.11 -72.80
N THR A 60 41.29 -62.65 -72.13
CA THR A 60 41.37 -61.71 -71.02
C THR A 60 41.22 -62.49 -69.72
N THR A 61 42.17 -62.32 -68.80
CA THR A 61 42.05 -62.86 -67.44
C THR A 61 41.36 -61.82 -66.58
N ALA A 62 40.27 -62.20 -65.93
CA ALA A 62 39.55 -61.35 -64.99
C ALA A 62 39.29 -62.12 -63.68
N TYR A 63 39.04 -61.41 -62.60
CA TYR A 63 38.89 -61.92 -61.25
C TYR A 63 37.47 -61.64 -60.77
N VAL A 64 36.93 -62.46 -59.88
CA VAL A 64 35.60 -62.19 -59.30
C VAL A 64 35.66 -60.84 -58.59
N ASP A 65 34.72 -59.96 -58.94
CA ASP A 65 34.54 -58.62 -58.38
C ASP A 65 33.16 -58.64 -57.71
N ALA A 66 33.17 -58.75 -56.38
CA ALA A 66 31.97 -59.10 -55.62
C ALA A 66 31.08 -57.89 -55.29
N ASP A 67 31.60 -56.66 -55.29
CA ASP A 67 30.83 -55.43 -55.05
C ASP A 67 30.63 -54.56 -56.31
N GLY A 68 31.35 -54.83 -57.39
CA GLY A 68 31.16 -54.27 -58.70
C GLY A 68 31.84 -52.92 -58.94
N ASP A 69 32.88 -52.55 -58.20
CA ASP A 69 33.61 -51.29 -58.41
C ASP A 69 34.69 -51.35 -59.50
N GLY A 70 34.97 -52.54 -60.04
CA GLY A 70 35.95 -52.75 -61.10
C GLY A 70 37.36 -53.06 -60.61
N TYR A 71 37.55 -53.28 -59.31
CA TYR A 71 38.69 -53.95 -58.70
C TYR A 71 38.25 -55.32 -58.14
N ALA A 72 39.22 -56.16 -57.84
CA ALA A 72 38.97 -57.46 -57.25
C ALA A 72 39.98 -57.70 -56.13
N ALA A 73 39.59 -58.49 -55.12
CA ALA A 73 40.50 -58.92 -54.07
C ALA A 73 41.80 -59.53 -54.63
N ASP A 74 42.90 -59.35 -53.92
CA ASP A 74 44.22 -59.85 -54.36
C ASP A 74 44.29 -61.38 -54.52
N ASP A 75 43.50 -62.11 -53.72
CA ASP A 75 43.38 -63.57 -53.76
C ASP A 75 42.17 -64.08 -54.57
N ALA A 76 41.46 -63.18 -55.27
CA ALA A 76 40.29 -63.52 -56.04
C ALA A 76 40.59 -64.57 -57.12
N ALA A 77 39.65 -65.51 -57.29
CA ALA A 77 39.79 -66.59 -58.25
C ALA A 77 39.78 -66.04 -59.69
N SER A 78 40.86 -66.29 -60.43
CA SER A 78 40.99 -65.86 -61.82
C SER A 78 40.16 -66.74 -62.77
N ARG A 79 39.51 -66.14 -63.75
CA ARG A 79 38.82 -66.82 -64.85
C ARG A 79 39.21 -66.20 -66.19
N VAL A 80 39.32 -67.04 -67.21
CA VAL A 80 39.66 -66.62 -68.57
C VAL A 80 38.39 -66.41 -69.38
N PHE A 81 38.27 -65.26 -70.01
CA PHE A 81 37.20 -64.90 -70.93
C PHE A 81 37.76 -64.67 -72.33
N CYS A 82 37.03 -65.14 -73.34
CA CYS A 82 37.45 -65.06 -74.75
C CYS A 82 36.84 -63.86 -75.50
N ASP A 83 35.97 -63.11 -74.82
CA ASP A 83 35.22 -61.94 -75.29
C ASP A 83 35.19 -60.89 -74.17
N ALA A 84 34.26 -59.93 -74.22
CA ALA A 84 34.06 -58.94 -73.16
C ALA A 84 33.88 -59.64 -71.79
N VAL A 85 34.58 -59.12 -70.78
CA VAL A 85 34.45 -59.58 -69.40
C VAL A 85 33.04 -59.24 -68.92
N PRO A 86 32.25 -60.23 -68.46
CA PRO A 86 30.88 -59.97 -67.98
C PRO A 86 30.90 -59.21 -66.65
N PRO A 87 29.82 -58.48 -66.31
CA PRO A 87 29.68 -57.85 -64.98
C PRO A 87 29.85 -58.87 -63.85
N GLY A 88 30.44 -58.42 -62.73
CA GLY A 88 30.87 -59.27 -61.61
C GLY A 88 32.28 -59.84 -61.76
N TYR A 89 33.07 -59.31 -62.72
CA TYR A 89 34.50 -59.60 -62.83
C TYR A 89 35.29 -58.33 -63.17
N ALA A 90 36.40 -58.12 -62.48
CA ALA A 90 37.34 -57.01 -62.69
C ALA A 90 38.64 -57.48 -63.35
N THR A 91 39.28 -56.56 -64.08
CA THR A 91 40.64 -56.80 -64.64
C THR A 91 41.74 -56.18 -63.77
N ASN A 92 41.38 -55.26 -62.89
CA ASN A 92 42.25 -54.71 -61.87
C ASN A 92 42.16 -55.56 -60.59
N ARG A 93 43.21 -55.53 -59.78
CA ARG A 93 43.30 -56.19 -58.47
C ARG A 93 43.81 -55.21 -57.43
N GLY A 94 43.77 -55.61 -56.17
CA GLY A 94 44.26 -54.83 -55.03
C GLY A 94 43.14 -54.22 -54.21
N ASP A 95 41.90 -54.70 -54.39
CA ASP A 95 40.80 -54.35 -53.51
C ASP A 95 41.01 -54.97 -52.13
N CYS A 96 40.98 -54.13 -51.11
CA CYS A 96 41.17 -54.49 -49.72
C CYS A 96 39.85 -54.81 -48.99
N ASP A 97 38.69 -54.46 -49.55
CA ASP A 97 37.34 -54.84 -49.08
C ASP A 97 36.38 -55.04 -50.27
N ASP A 98 36.53 -56.17 -50.98
CA ASP A 98 35.77 -56.64 -52.16
C ASP A 98 34.24 -56.83 -51.91
N SER A 99 33.75 -56.39 -50.75
CA SER A 99 32.33 -56.37 -50.38
C SER A 99 31.73 -54.96 -50.34
N ASN A 100 32.54 -53.91 -50.56
CA ASN A 100 32.18 -52.51 -50.47
C ASN A 100 32.77 -51.68 -51.62
N ALA A 101 31.92 -51.40 -52.61
CA ALA A 101 32.28 -50.64 -53.81
C ALA A 101 32.76 -49.17 -53.61
N GLN A 102 32.88 -48.71 -52.36
CA GLN A 102 33.53 -47.45 -52.01
C GLN A 102 34.99 -47.61 -51.59
N VAL A 103 35.47 -48.85 -51.44
CA VAL A 103 36.81 -49.19 -50.98
C VAL A 103 37.56 -49.82 -52.14
N TYR A 104 38.43 -49.06 -52.79
CA TYR A 104 39.21 -49.55 -53.93
C TYR A 104 40.50 -48.75 -54.11
N PRO A 105 41.51 -49.31 -54.81
CA PRO A 105 42.72 -48.59 -55.18
C PRO A 105 42.46 -47.19 -55.77
N GLY A 106 42.82 -46.17 -55.00
CA GLY A 106 42.67 -44.76 -55.38
C GLY A 106 41.31 -44.13 -55.09
N ALA A 107 40.45 -44.74 -54.27
CA ALA A 107 39.27 -44.08 -53.73
C ALA A 107 39.63 -42.86 -52.85
N LEU A 108 38.65 -42.01 -52.54
CA LEU A 108 38.85 -40.89 -51.61
C LEU A 108 38.74 -41.39 -50.17
N GLU A 109 39.77 -41.16 -49.37
CA GLU A 109 39.77 -41.43 -47.93
C GLU A 109 38.68 -40.63 -47.22
N LEU A 110 37.82 -41.32 -46.46
CA LEU A 110 36.83 -40.71 -45.58
C LEU A 110 37.25 -40.86 -44.12
N CYS A 111 36.79 -39.97 -43.25
CA CYS A 111 37.01 -40.10 -41.80
C CYS A 111 36.06 -41.16 -41.21
N ASN A 112 36.24 -42.43 -41.58
CA ASN A 112 35.34 -43.54 -41.22
C ASN A 112 36.05 -44.71 -40.51
N GLY A 113 37.36 -44.64 -40.24
CA GLY A 113 38.12 -45.71 -39.60
C GLY A 113 38.60 -46.78 -40.56
N ARG A 114 38.67 -46.52 -41.87
CA ARG A 114 38.97 -47.49 -42.93
C ARG A 114 40.01 -46.94 -43.90
N ASP A 115 40.77 -47.85 -44.50
CA ASP A 115 41.63 -47.60 -45.64
C ASP A 115 40.75 -47.73 -46.89
N ASP A 116 40.11 -46.64 -47.30
CA ASP A 116 39.16 -46.65 -48.42
C ASP A 116 39.91 -46.74 -49.76
N ASN A 117 41.14 -46.25 -49.82
CA ASN A 117 41.93 -46.17 -51.06
C ASN A 117 42.89 -47.35 -51.27
N CYS A 118 42.93 -48.30 -50.33
CA CYS A 118 43.75 -49.51 -50.29
C CYS A 118 45.27 -49.25 -50.45
N ASP A 119 45.78 -48.12 -49.93
CA ASP A 119 47.21 -47.80 -49.96
C ASP A 119 47.98 -48.24 -48.71
N GLY A 120 47.28 -48.80 -47.72
CA GLY A 120 47.80 -49.26 -46.45
C GLY A 120 47.84 -48.19 -45.35
N GLN A 121 47.32 -46.98 -45.59
CA GLN A 121 47.21 -45.90 -44.61
C GLN A 121 45.77 -45.42 -44.49
N MET A 122 45.17 -45.65 -43.32
CA MET A 122 43.84 -45.11 -43.00
C MET A 122 43.90 -43.59 -42.84
N GLU A 123 42.90 -42.90 -43.38
CA GLU A 123 42.61 -41.48 -43.25
C GLU A 123 43.68 -40.49 -43.77
N GLN A 124 44.58 -40.94 -44.66
CA GLN A 124 45.59 -40.05 -45.24
C GLN A 124 44.98 -39.17 -46.35
N GLY A 125 44.82 -37.88 -46.05
CA GLY A 125 44.27 -36.91 -47.02
C GLY A 125 42.74 -36.86 -47.06
N SER A 126 42.08 -37.36 -46.01
CA SER A 126 40.63 -37.30 -45.85
C SER A 126 40.06 -35.89 -45.76
N VAL A 127 38.75 -35.76 -45.96
CA VAL A 127 38.01 -34.53 -45.66
C VAL A 127 37.98 -34.32 -44.14
N THR A 128 38.92 -33.53 -43.63
CA THR A 128 39.03 -33.18 -42.22
C THR A 128 37.90 -32.26 -41.76
N ARG A 129 37.49 -32.40 -40.50
CA ARG A 129 36.65 -31.41 -39.81
C ARG A 129 37.55 -30.42 -39.07
N THR A 130 37.07 -29.21 -38.88
CA THR A 130 37.76 -28.21 -38.05
C THR A 130 37.26 -28.30 -36.62
N TRP A 131 38.19 -28.41 -35.68
CA TRP A 131 37.95 -28.59 -34.26
C TRP A 131 38.49 -27.39 -33.48
N TYR A 132 37.69 -26.84 -32.57
CA TYR A 132 38.02 -25.67 -31.76
C TYR A 132 38.15 -26.10 -30.30
N LEU A 133 39.14 -25.56 -29.58
CA LEU A 133 39.28 -25.81 -28.14
C LEU A 133 38.06 -25.22 -27.43
N ASP A 134 37.42 -26.04 -26.62
CA ASP A 134 36.29 -25.74 -25.72
C ASP A 134 36.79 -26.01 -24.30
N GLN A 135 37.28 -24.96 -23.65
CA GLN A 135 38.03 -25.06 -22.40
C GLN A 135 37.10 -25.07 -21.18
N ASP A 136 35.95 -24.41 -21.23
CA ASP A 136 34.96 -24.35 -20.16
C ASP A 136 33.81 -25.39 -20.29
N ARG A 137 33.69 -26.01 -21.46
CA ARG A 137 32.80 -27.14 -21.79
C ARG A 137 31.34 -26.78 -21.97
N ASP A 138 31.03 -25.64 -22.55
CA ASP A 138 29.65 -25.27 -22.91
C ASP A 138 29.19 -25.76 -24.30
N GLY A 139 30.12 -26.32 -25.09
CA GLY A 139 29.84 -26.85 -26.41
C GLY A 139 30.19 -25.90 -27.56
N PHE A 140 30.70 -24.71 -27.27
CA PHE A 140 31.28 -23.77 -28.22
C PHE A 140 32.78 -23.69 -28.00
N GLY A 141 33.53 -23.64 -29.10
CA GLY A 141 34.97 -23.49 -29.02
C GLY A 141 35.38 -22.06 -29.30
N ARG A 142 36.50 -21.66 -28.69
CA ARG A 142 37.10 -20.33 -28.82
C ARG A 142 37.14 -19.82 -30.26
N ASN A 143 36.96 -18.53 -30.39
CA ASN A 143 37.22 -17.82 -31.63
C ASN A 143 38.71 -17.92 -32.05
N GLY A 144 38.97 -18.38 -33.28
CA GLY A 144 40.32 -18.47 -33.82
C GLY A 144 40.53 -19.61 -34.81
N PRO A 145 41.77 -19.86 -35.24
CA PRO A 145 42.06 -21.01 -36.11
C PRO A 145 41.84 -22.31 -35.33
N GLY A 146 40.94 -23.15 -35.84
CA GLY A 146 40.77 -24.51 -35.36
C GLY A 146 41.84 -25.47 -35.90
N VAL A 147 41.82 -26.70 -35.39
CA VAL A 147 42.69 -27.79 -35.83
C VAL A 147 41.92 -28.67 -36.80
N GLU A 148 42.47 -28.92 -37.98
CA GLU A 148 41.90 -29.86 -38.94
C GLU A 148 42.28 -31.30 -38.57
N ALA A 149 41.28 -32.14 -38.30
CA ALA A 149 41.45 -33.55 -37.99
C ALA A 149 40.16 -34.34 -38.30
N CYS A 150 40.27 -35.66 -38.50
CA CYS A 150 39.12 -36.53 -38.64
C CYS A 150 38.32 -36.64 -37.34
N ASP A 151 39.02 -36.95 -36.26
CA ASP A 151 38.48 -37.03 -34.90
C ASP A 151 38.90 -35.82 -34.06
N PRO A 152 38.13 -35.47 -33.02
CA PRO A 152 38.51 -34.38 -32.12
C PRO A 152 39.88 -34.70 -31.49
N PRO A 153 40.84 -33.77 -31.53
CA PRO A 153 42.18 -34.00 -30.96
C PRO A 153 42.15 -34.34 -29.47
N SER A 154 41.09 -33.94 -28.76
CA SER A 154 40.79 -34.32 -27.39
C SER A 154 39.30 -34.12 -27.11
N GLU A 155 38.81 -34.62 -25.96
CA GLU A 155 37.45 -34.36 -25.47
C GLU A 155 37.14 -32.88 -25.19
N ARG A 156 38.15 -31.99 -25.26
CA ARG A 156 38.01 -30.55 -25.10
C ARG A 156 37.92 -29.83 -26.46
N HIS A 157 37.54 -30.54 -27.50
CA HIS A 157 37.38 -29.92 -28.81
C HIS A 157 35.99 -30.19 -29.36
N VAL A 158 35.38 -29.12 -29.88
CA VAL A 158 34.06 -29.14 -30.50
C VAL A 158 34.15 -28.65 -31.94
N ASN A 159 33.16 -29.00 -32.76
CA ASN A 159 33.11 -28.61 -34.18
C ASN A 159 32.33 -27.31 -34.42
N VAL A 160 32.02 -26.57 -33.35
CA VAL A 160 31.30 -25.30 -33.37
C VAL A 160 32.23 -24.22 -32.83
N SER A 161 32.48 -23.18 -33.61
CA SER A 161 33.21 -21.99 -33.17
C SER A 161 32.25 -20.88 -32.78
N GLY A 162 32.74 -19.85 -32.11
CA GLY A 162 32.00 -18.61 -31.89
C GLY A 162 32.13 -18.07 -30.48
N ASP A 163 32.72 -18.86 -29.57
CA ASP A 163 32.87 -18.48 -28.18
C ASP A 163 33.83 -17.29 -28.02
N CYS A 164 33.29 -16.21 -27.46
CA CYS A 164 33.99 -14.98 -27.19
C CYS A 164 34.74 -14.98 -25.84
N ASP A 165 34.41 -15.89 -24.91
CA ASP A 165 35.13 -16.13 -23.65
C ASP A 165 35.15 -17.62 -23.25
N ASP A 166 36.04 -18.39 -23.88
CA ASP A 166 36.27 -19.84 -23.70
C ASP A 166 36.74 -20.26 -22.28
N GLU A 167 36.84 -19.32 -21.33
CA GLU A 167 37.07 -19.63 -19.92
C GLU A 167 35.77 -19.63 -19.08
N TRP A 168 34.64 -19.20 -19.64
CA TRP A 168 33.39 -19.03 -18.92
C TRP A 168 32.14 -19.53 -19.69
N ALA A 169 31.69 -20.73 -19.30
CA ALA A 169 30.56 -21.47 -19.90
C ALA A 169 29.17 -20.77 -19.89
N ALA A 170 29.07 -19.55 -19.35
CA ALA A 170 27.87 -18.73 -19.44
C ALA A 170 27.90 -17.74 -20.62
N VAL A 171 29.04 -17.62 -21.29
CA VAL A 171 29.29 -16.66 -22.37
C VAL A 171 29.52 -17.43 -23.67
N HIS A 172 28.50 -17.54 -24.50
CA HIS A 172 28.55 -18.27 -25.76
C HIS A 172 27.41 -17.86 -26.71
N PRO A 173 27.50 -18.14 -28.03
CA PRO A 173 26.51 -17.73 -29.06
C PRO A 173 25.00 -17.98 -28.81
N ASN A 174 24.65 -18.80 -27.81
CA ASN A 174 23.27 -19.16 -27.48
C ASN A 174 22.90 -18.80 -26.03
N ALA A 175 23.79 -18.10 -25.31
CA ALA A 175 23.52 -17.67 -23.95
C ALA A 175 22.38 -16.64 -23.95
N GLN A 176 21.69 -16.55 -22.82
CA GLN A 176 20.74 -15.48 -22.60
C GLN A 176 21.50 -14.28 -22.05
N GLU A 177 21.31 -13.11 -22.67
CA GLU A 177 21.82 -11.85 -22.14
C GLU A 177 21.35 -11.59 -20.71
N LEU A 178 22.31 -11.29 -19.86
CA LEU A 178 22.13 -10.74 -18.54
C LEU A 178 22.59 -9.30 -18.53
N CYS A 179 22.00 -8.48 -17.66
CA CYS A 179 22.45 -7.11 -17.41
C CYS A 179 23.67 -7.17 -16.48
N ASN A 180 24.82 -7.56 -17.01
CA ASN A 180 26.04 -7.79 -16.23
C ASN A 180 27.26 -7.03 -16.80
N GLY A 181 27.09 -6.31 -17.92
CA GLY A 181 28.15 -5.57 -18.60
C GLY A 181 29.02 -6.44 -19.51
N LEU A 182 28.56 -7.62 -19.88
CA LEU A 182 29.20 -8.57 -20.79
C LEU A 182 28.31 -8.77 -22.03
N ASP A 183 28.93 -9.32 -23.07
CA ASP A 183 28.24 -9.81 -24.28
C ASP A 183 28.11 -11.31 -24.06
N ASP A 184 27.06 -11.74 -23.36
CA ASP A 184 26.91 -13.15 -22.96
C ASP A 184 26.65 -14.03 -24.19
N ASN A 185 25.92 -13.51 -25.19
CA ASN A 185 25.53 -14.24 -26.39
C ASN A 185 26.51 -14.09 -27.57
N CYS A 186 27.64 -13.43 -27.36
CA CYS A 186 28.70 -13.19 -28.35
C CYS A 186 28.20 -12.57 -29.68
N ASP A 187 27.17 -11.72 -29.66
CA ASP A 187 26.63 -11.06 -30.86
C ASP A 187 27.35 -9.75 -31.21
N GLY A 188 28.27 -9.31 -30.35
CA GLY A 188 29.07 -8.09 -30.49
C GLY A 188 28.45 -6.87 -29.83
N THR A 189 27.34 -7.02 -29.11
CA THR A 189 26.73 -5.99 -28.28
C THR A 189 26.65 -6.43 -26.82
N VAL A 190 26.79 -5.47 -25.91
CA VAL A 190 26.77 -5.73 -24.47
C VAL A 190 25.39 -5.35 -23.93
N ASP A 191 24.77 -6.26 -23.17
CA ASP A 191 23.48 -6.08 -22.52
C ASP A 191 22.36 -5.58 -23.47
N GLU A 192 22.32 -5.99 -24.75
CA GLU A 192 21.43 -5.41 -25.77
C GLU A 192 19.95 -5.70 -25.53
N SER A 193 19.65 -6.68 -24.68
CA SER A 193 18.31 -6.94 -24.14
C SER A 193 17.84 -5.91 -23.11
N PHE A 194 18.73 -5.02 -22.64
CA PHE A 194 18.48 -3.99 -21.61
C PHE A 194 18.88 -2.57 -22.09
N PRO A 195 18.33 -2.08 -23.22
CA PRO A 195 18.79 -0.84 -23.85
C PRO A 195 18.61 0.40 -22.99
N GLU A 196 17.72 0.37 -22.00
CA GLU A 196 17.46 1.49 -21.09
C GLU A 196 18.57 1.76 -20.07
N VAL A 197 19.54 0.85 -19.89
CA VAL A 197 20.65 1.05 -18.96
C VAL A 197 21.36 2.38 -19.24
N GLY A 198 21.52 3.18 -18.18
CA GLY A 198 22.08 4.52 -18.25
C GLY A 198 21.11 5.61 -18.72
N MET A 199 19.93 5.29 -19.23
CA MET A 199 18.89 6.28 -19.55
C MET A 199 18.25 6.84 -18.26
N ALA A 200 17.73 8.06 -18.35
CA ALA A 200 17.04 8.70 -17.24
C ALA A 200 15.70 8.02 -16.96
N CYS A 201 15.36 7.88 -15.68
CA CYS A 201 14.08 7.36 -15.21
C CYS A 201 13.44 8.34 -14.22
N THR A 202 12.11 8.30 -14.10
CA THR A 202 11.32 9.23 -13.27
C THR A 202 10.84 8.64 -11.95
N ALA A 203 11.03 7.33 -11.75
CA ALA A 203 10.63 6.66 -10.50
C ALA A 203 11.50 7.08 -9.31
N ALA A 204 12.71 7.59 -9.55
CA ALA A 204 13.58 8.18 -8.55
C ALA A 204 14.10 9.54 -9.05
N CYS A 205 14.38 10.43 -8.12
CA CYS A 205 14.86 11.78 -8.41
C CYS A 205 16.29 11.75 -8.92
N GLY A 206 16.49 12.32 -10.11
CA GLY A 206 17.75 12.22 -10.84
C GLY A 206 18.10 10.78 -11.23
N GLY A 207 17.11 9.88 -11.25
CA GLY A 207 17.35 8.45 -11.40
C GLY A 207 17.83 8.06 -12.80
N ARG A 208 18.60 6.98 -12.86
CA ARG A 208 18.95 6.28 -14.09
C ARG A 208 18.68 4.79 -13.95
N PHE A 209 18.30 4.15 -15.05
CA PHE A 209 18.19 2.70 -15.07
C PHE A 209 19.58 2.06 -14.93
N MET A 210 19.69 1.12 -14.00
CA MET A 210 20.88 0.31 -13.72
C MET A 210 20.45 -1.14 -13.71
N CYS A 211 21.39 -2.06 -13.93
CA CYS A 211 21.11 -3.48 -13.75
C CYS A 211 20.66 -3.77 -12.32
N ASN A 212 19.61 -4.57 -12.17
CA ASN A 212 19.15 -5.01 -10.87
C ASN A 212 20.15 -6.01 -10.25
N ALA A 213 19.97 -6.32 -8.96
CA ALA A 213 20.87 -7.23 -8.26
C ALA A 213 20.88 -8.68 -8.80
N THR A 214 19.83 -9.08 -9.53
CA THR A 214 19.68 -10.40 -10.15
C THR A 214 20.20 -10.47 -11.58
N GLN A 215 20.62 -9.33 -12.16
CA GLN A 215 21.12 -9.17 -13.52
C GLN A 215 20.12 -9.63 -14.61
N ASP A 216 18.84 -9.79 -14.30
CA ASP A 216 17.78 -10.24 -15.21
C ASP A 216 16.83 -9.10 -15.62
N GLY A 217 17.15 -7.87 -15.22
CA GLY A 217 16.33 -6.69 -15.47
C GLY A 217 17.00 -5.40 -15.03
N THR A 218 16.28 -4.29 -15.20
CA THR A 218 16.74 -2.96 -14.81
C THR A 218 15.93 -2.42 -13.62
N VAL A 219 16.56 -1.57 -12.82
CA VAL A 219 15.95 -0.82 -11.73
C VAL A 219 16.34 0.65 -11.83
N CYS A 220 15.39 1.54 -11.51
CA CYS A 220 15.67 2.97 -11.45
C CYS A 220 16.42 3.29 -10.15
N GLU A 221 17.73 3.46 -10.24
CA GLU A 221 18.54 3.93 -9.10
C GLU A 221 18.61 5.45 -9.08
N GLY A 222 18.29 6.04 -7.94
CA GLY A 222 18.31 7.48 -7.73
C GLY A 222 17.89 7.83 -6.31
N THR A 223 17.63 9.11 -6.05
CA THR A 223 17.13 9.51 -4.73
C THR A 223 15.65 9.18 -4.63
N PRO A 224 15.19 8.45 -3.58
CA PRO A 224 13.77 8.15 -3.41
C PRO A 224 12.92 9.42 -3.36
N ARG A 225 11.71 9.34 -3.93
CA ARG A 225 10.74 10.43 -3.86
C ARG A 225 10.20 10.54 -2.44
N THR A 226 9.93 11.77 -2.00
CA THR A 226 9.34 12.06 -0.69
C THR A 226 7.83 12.17 -0.83
N GLN A 227 7.09 11.48 0.04
CA GLN A 227 5.64 11.54 0.08
C GLN A 227 5.16 12.86 0.69
N TYR A 228 4.05 13.38 0.17
CA TYR A 228 3.39 14.57 0.66
C TYR A 228 2.05 14.23 1.28
N PHE A 229 1.79 14.82 2.44
CA PHE A 229 0.58 14.64 3.24
C PHE A 229 -0.18 15.97 3.30
N ALA A 230 -1.49 15.91 3.55
CA ALA A 230 -2.29 17.12 3.76
C ALA A 230 -1.80 17.85 5.01
N ASP A 231 -1.85 19.18 4.99
CA ASP A 231 -1.61 20.08 6.13
C ASP A 231 -2.83 21.00 6.19
N VAL A 232 -3.92 20.50 6.77
CA VAL A 232 -5.24 21.16 6.73
C VAL A 232 -5.32 22.34 7.69
N ASP A 233 -4.66 22.26 8.84
CA ASP A 233 -4.64 23.34 9.82
C ASP A 233 -3.51 24.36 9.63
N GLY A 234 -2.52 24.04 8.80
CA GLY A 234 -1.47 24.95 8.37
C GLY A 234 -0.34 25.11 9.38
N ASP A 235 -0.13 24.12 10.25
CA ASP A 235 0.89 24.16 11.29
C ASP A 235 2.27 23.67 10.80
N GLY A 236 2.33 23.08 9.61
CA GLY A 236 3.55 22.61 8.94
C GLY A 236 3.86 21.12 9.14
N GLU A 237 3.00 20.39 9.83
CA GLU A 237 2.99 18.94 9.91
C GLU A 237 1.82 18.35 9.13
N GLY A 238 1.99 17.12 8.66
CA GLY A 238 1.01 16.50 7.79
C GLY A 238 0.32 15.31 8.44
N ASP A 239 -0.93 15.06 8.03
CA ASP A 239 -1.77 13.98 8.57
C ASP A 239 -1.06 12.63 8.63
N ARG A 240 -0.71 12.20 9.85
CA ARG A 240 -0.07 10.92 10.17
C ARG A 240 -0.94 9.72 9.83
N ASN A 241 -2.26 9.88 9.86
CA ASN A 241 -3.23 8.82 9.56
C ASN A 241 -3.75 8.92 8.12
N GLY A 242 -3.34 9.95 7.39
CA GLY A 242 -3.71 10.23 6.01
C GLY A 242 -2.93 9.37 5.02
N ALA A 243 -3.57 9.07 3.89
CA ALA A 243 -2.85 8.54 2.75
C ALA A 243 -2.04 9.68 2.09
N PRO A 244 -0.82 9.40 1.58
CA PRO A 244 -0.07 10.37 0.79
C PRO A 244 -0.92 10.91 -0.38
N LEU A 245 -0.96 12.23 -0.54
CA LEU A 245 -1.68 12.90 -1.62
C LEU A 245 -0.82 13.10 -2.87
N GLY A 246 0.48 12.90 -2.75
CA GLY A 246 1.44 13.01 -3.83
C GLY A 246 2.85 12.69 -3.39
N GLU A 247 3.79 12.90 -4.29
CA GLU A 247 5.21 12.74 -4.04
C GLU A 247 6.04 13.69 -4.91
N GLY A 248 7.20 14.09 -4.40
CA GLY A 248 8.13 14.97 -5.09
C GLY A 248 9.58 14.70 -4.72
N CYS A 249 10.50 15.45 -5.29
CA CYS A 249 11.92 15.26 -5.00
C CYS A 249 12.31 15.92 -3.68
N PRO A 250 13.22 15.32 -2.89
CA PRO A 250 13.67 15.94 -1.66
C PRO A 250 14.18 17.37 -1.89
N GLY A 251 13.65 18.33 -1.12
CA GLY A 251 13.99 19.75 -1.23
C GLY A 251 13.13 20.55 -2.21
N GLU A 252 12.22 19.93 -2.95
CA GLU A 252 11.17 20.66 -3.67
C GLU A 252 10.13 21.21 -2.69
N THR A 253 9.59 22.39 -2.97
CA THR A 253 8.47 22.93 -2.21
C THR A 253 7.22 22.09 -2.51
N PRO A 254 6.56 21.50 -1.50
CA PRO A 254 5.31 20.78 -1.71
C PRO A 254 4.22 21.70 -2.27
N PRO A 255 3.19 21.14 -2.95
CA PRO A 255 2.00 21.89 -3.33
C PRO A 255 1.35 22.60 -2.13
N ALA A 256 0.62 23.69 -2.39
CA ALA A 256 -0.07 24.42 -1.32
C ALA A 256 -1.04 23.52 -0.54
N GLY A 257 -0.97 23.59 0.80
CA GLY A 257 -1.76 22.74 1.72
C GLY A 257 -1.20 21.32 1.88
N MET A 258 0.07 21.09 1.54
CA MET A 258 0.75 19.82 1.75
C MET A 258 2.14 20.00 2.35
N VAL A 259 2.63 18.99 3.07
CA VAL A 259 3.98 18.95 3.63
C VAL A 259 4.65 17.58 3.46
N ALA A 260 5.97 17.56 3.58
CA ALA A 260 6.82 16.39 3.30
C ALA A 260 7.07 15.49 4.53
N ASN A 261 6.13 15.47 5.47
CA ASN A 261 6.16 14.67 6.68
C ASN A 261 4.74 14.23 7.04
N SER A 262 4.61 13.22 7.90
CA SER A 262 3.34 12.67 8.37
C SER A 262 3.30 12.69 9.91
N LEU A 263 3.65 13.82 10.52
CA LEU A 263 3.91 13.92 11.95
C LEU A 263 2.68 14.37 12.76
N ASP A 264 1.64 14.87 12.11
CA ASP A 264 0.45 15.39 12.78
C ASP A 264 -0.55 14.28 13.10
N CYS A 265 -0.85 14.09 14.39
CA CYS A 265 -1.82 13.10 14.83
C CYS A 265 -3.28 13.57 14.71
N ASP A 266 -3.57 14.85 14.52
CA ASP A 266 -4.91 15.42 14.31
C ASP A 266 -4.86 16.70 13.44
N ASP A 267 -4.76 16.50 12.11
CA ASP A 267 -4.63 17.53 11.05
C ASP A 267 -5.74 18.60 10.99
N ASN A 268 -6.74 18.54 11.87
CA ASN A 268 -7.78 19.56 12.02
C ASN A 268 -7.58 20.40 13.28
N ASP A 269 -6.41 20.41 13.90
CA ASP A 269 -6.15 21.07 15.18
C ASP A 269 -4.71 21.59 15.25
N ASP A 270 -4.52 22.88 14.95
CA ASP A 270 -3.22 23.56 14.96
C ASP A 270 -2.52 23.57 16.34
N GLY A 271 -3.23 23.19 17.40
CA GLY A 271 -2.69 22.95 18.73
C GLY A 271 -1.99 21.60 18.91
N THR A 272 -2.05 20.71 17.93
CA THR A 272 -1.65 19.30 18.02
C THR A 272 -0.62 18.95 16.95
N SER A 273 0.66 18.83 17.32
CA SER A 273 1.73 18.41 16.41
C SER A 273 3.00 17.97 17.15
N SER A 274 3.93 17.32 16.47
CA SER A 274 5.12 16.70 17.07
C SER A 274 6.07 17.66 17.79
N GLN A 275 5.91 18.97 17.58
CA GLN A 275 6.69 20.03 18.22
C GLN A 275 5.96 20.74 19.37
N ARG A 276 4.68 20.45 19.57
CA ARG A 276 3.89 21.07 20.63
C ARG A 276 4.27 20.49 21.99
N MET A 277 3.92 21.23 23.03
CA MET A 277 4.01 20.75 24.41
C MET A 277 2.61 20.40 24.88
N GLU A 278 2.51 19.33 25.66
CA GLU A 278 1.28 18.94 26.32
C GLU A 278 0.69 20.10 27.13
N ILE A 279 -0.62 20.27 27.01
CA ILE A 279 -1.43 21.13 27.87
C ILE A 279 -2.60 20.32 28.40
N CYS A 280 -3.02 20.62 29.63
CA CYS A 280 -4.08 19.86 30.30
C CYS A 280 -5.44 20.06 29.64
N ASP A 281 -5.72 19.32 28.57
CA ASP A 281 -6.98 19.36 27.82
C ASP A 281 -7.52 17.96 27.46
N GLY A 282 -6.77 16.89 27.77
CA GLY A 282 -7.20 15.52 27.52
C GLY A 282 -6.93 15.05 26.09
N LEU A 283 -6.07 15.76 25.36
CA LEU A 283 -5.57 15.43 24.03
C LEU A 283 -4.07 15.08 24.08
N ASP A 284 -3.58 14.47 23.00
CA ASP A 284 -2.15 14.17 22.78
C ASP A 284 -1.61 15.31 21.91
N ASN A 285 -1.25 16.45 22.53
CA ASN A 285 -0.90 17.65 21.78
C ASN A 285 0.45 17.50 21.08
N ASN A 286 1.38 16.73 21.64
CA ASN A 286 2.73 16.53 21.09
C ASN A 286 2.84 15.30 20.17
N CYS A 287 1.74 14.59 19.97
CA CYS A 287 1.64 13.41 19.12
C CYS A 287 2.65 12.31 19.46
N ASP A 288 2.99 12.09 20.73
CA ASP A 288 3.86 11.00 21.18
C ASP A 288 3.10 9.68 21.47
N GLY A 289 1.77 9.74 21.38
CA GLY A 289 0.86 8.62 21.64
C GLY A 289 0.42 8.51 23.09
N ARG A 290 0.72 9.49 23.94
CA ARG A 290 0.26 9.63 25.32
C ARG A 290 -0.51 10.94 25.45
N VAL A 291 -1.39 10.98 26.44
CA VAL A 291 -2.26 12.12 26.69
C VAL A 291 -1.83 12.73 28.00
N ASP A 292 -1.55 14.03 28.00
CA ASP A 292 -1.20 14.84 29.16
C ASP A 292 0.00 14.30 29.97
N GLU A 293 0.99 13.64 29.36
CA GLU A 293 2.09 13.02 30.08
C GLU A 293 3.06 14.03 30.70
N GLY A 294 3.62 13.67 31.87
CA GLY A 294 4.48 14.58 32.63
C GLY A 294 3.74 15.73 33.32
N MET A 295 2.41 15.82 33.17
CA MET A 295 1.55 16.78 33.86
C MET A 295 0.71 16.12 34.96
N SER A 296 0.21 16.94 35.90
CA SER A 296 -0.56 16.48 37.06
C SER A 296 -2.08 16.71 36.92
N CYS A 297 -2.61 16.68 35.70
CA CYS A 297 -4.00 17.05 35.41
C CYS A 297 -4.99 15.90 35.25
N GLY A 298 -4.69 14.67 35.64
CA GLY A 298 -5.73 13.63 35.69
C GLY A 298 -6.36 13.32 34.31
N GLN A 299 -7.61 12.85 34.28
CA GLN A 299 -8.29 12.44 33.05
C GLN A 299 -9.79 12.76 33.09
N LEU A 300 -10.49 12.63 31.95
CA LEU A 300 -11.94 12.76 31.89
C LEU A 300 -12.59 11.50 32.46
N ARG A 301 -13.17 11.61 33.64
CA ARG A 301 -13.78 10.48 34.35
C ARG A 301 -14.87 10.91 35.32
N ARG A 302 -15.55 9.91 35.90
CA ARG A 302 -16.60 10.12 36.88
C ARG A 302 -16.04 10.74 38.18
N VAL A 303 -16.68 11.80 38.65
CA VAL A 303 -16.43 12.39 39.97
C VAL A 303 -16.99 11.48 41.06
N VAL A 304 -16.15 11.09 42.02
CA VAL A 304 -16.55 10.26 43.16
C VAL A 304 -16.72 11.15 44.38
N ASP A 305 -17.96 11.52 44.68
CA ASP A 305 -18.31 12.33 45.85
C ASP A 305 -19.60 11.79 46.51
N PRO A 306 -19.65 11.67 47.85
CA PRO A 306 -20.85 11.24 48.57
C PRO A 306 -22.10 12.09 48.27
N ALA A 307 -21.94 13.38 48.04
CA ALA A 307 -23.05 14.28 47.69
C ALA A 307 -23.61 14.03 46.28
N LEU A 308 -22.90 13.28 45.44
CA LEU A 308 -23.31 12.96 44.07
C LEU A 308 -23.86 11.53 43.93
N THR A 309 -23.57 10.66 44.90
CA THR A 309 -23.82 9.21 44.79
C THR A 309 -25.29 8.86 44.91
N GLY A 310 -25.79 7.98 44.03
CA GLY A 310 -27.17 7.45 44.08
C GLY A 310 -28.25 8.43 43.64
N ARG A 311 -27.90 9.39 42.78
CA ARG A 311 -28.77 10.48 42.32
C ARG A 311 -28.86 10.51 40.81
N GLN A 312 -29.84 11.22 40.26
CA GLN A 312 -30.01 11.40 38.81
C GLN A 312 -29.83 12.86 38.43
N TRP A 313 -28.64 13.21 37.95
CA TRP A 313 -28.29 14.57 37.52
C TRP A 313 -28.75 14.83 36.08
N ARG A 314 -29.29 16.03 35.82
CA ARG A 314 -29.84 16.41 34.50
C ARG A 314 -29.12 17.60 33.89
N ALA A 315 -28.71 18.55 34.72
CA ALA A 315 -28.10 19.79 34.25
C ALA A 315 -26.88 20.15 35.10
N VAL A 316 -25.90 20.75 34.45
CA VAL A 316 -24.71 21.33 35.07
C VAL A 316 -24.51 22.76 34.57
N ALA A 317 -24.11 23.65 35.47
CA ALA A 317 -23.72 25.00 35.12
C ALA A 317 -22.49 25.42 35.91
N VAL A 318 -21.60 26.13 35.25
CA VAL A 318 -20.34 26.62 35.82
C VAL A 318 -20.33 28.13 35.79
N HIS A 319 -19.85 28.75 36.87
CA HIS A 319 -19.58 30.17 36.89
C HIS A 319 -18.47 30.52 35.89
N PRO A 320 -18.47 31.70 35.23
CA PRO A 320 -17.41 32.08 34.29
C PRO A 320 -15.99 32.01 34.87
N ASP A 321 -15.83 32.23 36.18
CA ASP A 321 -14.53 32.11 36.88
C ASP A 321 -14.13 30.64 37.19
N GLY A 322 -14.89 29.66 36.72
CA GLY A 322 -14.66 28.22 36.91
C GLY A 322 -15.38 27.62 38.11
N TYR A 323 -15.69 28.43 39.13
CA TYR A 323 -16.43 28.02 40.32
C TYR A 323 -17.32 29.16 40.83
N PRO A 324 -18.48 28.86 41.45
CA PRO A 324 -18.97 27.52 41.77
C PRO A 324 -19.49 26.73 40.56
N VAL A 325 -19.54 25.41 40.71
CA VAL A 325 -20.18 24.46 39.79
C VAL A 325 -21.45 23.94 40.45
N TRP A 326 -22.58 24.12 39.79
CA TRP A 326 -23.88 23.62 40.24
C TRP A 326 -24.32 22.44 39.41
N VAL A 327 -24.84 21.40 40.07
CA VAL A 327 -25.52 20.27 39.44
C VAL A 327 -26.93 20.15 39.98
N ALA A 328 -27.89 20.01 39.08
CA ALA A 328 -29.31 19.90 39.37
C ALA A 328 -29.89 18.61 38.76
N GLY A 329 -30.84 17.99 39.44
CA GLY A 329 -31.37 16.69 39.04
C GLY A 329 -32.78 16.41 39.55
N MET A 330 -33.20 15.16 39.34
CA MET A 330 -34.54 14.66 39.72
C MET A 330 -34.73 14.70 41.23
N ASP A 331 -35.96 14.59 41.74
CA ASP A 331 -36.33 14.57 43.15
C ASP A 331 -35.80 15.78 43.95
N GLY A 332 -35.77 16.96 43.31
CA GLY A 332 -35.23 18.19 43.90
C GLY A 332 -33.72 18.14 44.22
N LYS A 333 -32.96 17.21 43.63
CA LYS A 333 -31.54 17.06 43.93
C LYS A 333 -30.75 18.26 43.43
N LEU A 334 -29.93 18.81 44.32
CA LEU A 334 -29.09 19.97 44.06
C LEU A 334 -27.78 19.83 44.83
N ALA A 335 -26.66 20.09 44.16
CA ALA A 335 -25.35 20.15 44.81
C ALA A 335 -24.45 21.21 44.17
N VAL A 336 -23.53 21.75 44.98
CA VAL A 336 -22.59 22.78 44.55
C VAL A 336 -21.17 22.43 44.96
N LYS A 337 -20.21 22.69 44.07
CA LYS A 337 -18.78 22.66 44.37
C LYS A 337 -18.23 24.08 44.29
N MET A 338 -17.66 24.57 45.40
CA MET A 338 -17.28 25.98 45.56
C MET A 338 -15.89 26.31 45.02
N SER A 339 -15.01 25.32 44.87
CA SER A 339 -13.64 25.46 44.39
C SER A 339 -13.11 24.12 43.90
N ALA A 340 -11.98 24.12 43.20
CA ALA A 340 -11.33 22.89 42.71
C ALA A 340 -11.07 21.86 43.83
N THR A 341 -10.69 22.30 45.02
CA THR A 341 -10.30 21.42 46.14
C THR A 341 -11.43 21.13 47.13
N SER A 342 -12.57 21.83 47.06
CA SER A 342 -13.71 21.56 47.95
C SER A 342 -14.50 20.33 47.49
N ALA A 343 -15.04 19.56 48.44
CA ALA A 343 -16.06 18.54 48.13
C ALA A 343 -17.37 19.20 47.63
N PHE A 344 -18.23 18.41 47.00
CA PHE A 344 -19.59 18.85 46.72
C PHE A 344 -20.38 18.98 48.02
N VAL A 345 -21.14 20.07 48.12
CA VAL A 345 -22.10 20.31 49.19
C VAL A 345 -23.49 20.02 48.63
N SER A 346 -24.19 19.06 49.22
CA SER A 346 -25.57 18.75 48.85
C SER A 346 -26.55 19.73 49.50
N HIS A 347 -27.54 20.15 48.72
CA HIS A 347 -28.61 21.04 49.13
C HIS A 347 -29.99 20.38 49.21
N ASP A 348 -30.11 19.07 48.99
CA ASP A 348 -31.37 18.30 48.87
C ASP A 348 -32.46 18.54 49.92
N SER A 349 -32.08 18.78 51.18
CA SER A 349 -32.99 18.62 52.31
C SER A 349 -33.39 19.94 52.95
N GLY A 350 -34.70 20.13 53.16
CA GLY A 350 -35.27 21.27 53.89
C GLY A 350 -35.81 22.36 52.97
N LEU A 351 -36.88 23.03 53.40
CA LEU A 351 -37.49 24.14 52.67
C LEU A 351 -36.50 25.30 52.42
N ALA A 352 -35.50 25.45 53.29
CA ALA A 352 -34.53 26.53 53.19
C ALA A 352 -33.42 26.28 52.16
N THR A 353 -33.01 25.03 51.90
CA THR A 353 -31.86 24.72 51.03
C THR A 353 -32.20 23.89 49.80
N GLY A 354 -33.22 23.04 49.85
CA GLY A 354 -33.54 22.11 48.75
C GLY A 354 -34.44 22.66 47.66
N CYS A 355 -34.71 23.96 47.67
CA CYS A 355 -35.69 24.59 46.76
C CYS A 355 -37.03 23.83 46.70
N SER A 356 -37.42 23.21 47.82
CA SER A 356 -38.67 22.47 47.95
C SER A 356 -39.77 23.42 48.43
N HIS A 357 -41.00 23.21 47.95
CA HIS A 357 -42.15 24.02 48.33
C HIS A 357 -43.25 23.14 48.94
N GLN A 358 -43.58 23.36 50.21
CA GLN A 358 -44.63 22.63 50.94
C GLN A 358 -44.49 21.09 50.90
N GLY A 359 -43.25 20.60 50.88
CA GLY A 359 -42.96 19.16 50.79
C GLY A 359 -42.90 18.61 49.36
N ASN A 360 -43.18 19.43 48.34
CA ASN A 360 -42.92 19.09 46.94
C ASN A 360 -41.44 19.36 46.59
N SER A 361 -40.79 18.39 45.94
CA SER A 361 -39.39 18.47 45.49
C SER A 361 -39.35 18.25 43.99
N PRO A 362 -39.52 19.32 43.19
CA PRO A 362 -39.70 19.18 41.74
C PRO A 362 -38.43 18.64 41.07
N ASP A 363 -38.60 17.89 39.99
CA ASP A 363 -37.48 17.46 39.16
C ASP A 363 -36.81 18.67 38.48
N TRP A 364 -35.53 18.92 38.76
CA TRP A 364 -34.78 20.00 38.12
C TRP A 364 -34.14 19.53 36.83
N HIS A 365 -34.48 20.18 35.72
CA HIS A 365 -34.03 19.82 34.38
C HIS A 365 -33.07 20.84 33.77
N ALA A 366 -33.01 22.05 34.31
CA ALA A 366 -32.10 23.10 33.87
C ALA A 366 -31.56 23.90 35.06
N VAL A 367 -30.32 24.36 34.94
CA VAL A 367 -29.67 25.24 35.91
C VAL A 367 -28.86 26.30 35.18
N TRP A 368 -28.88 27.53 35.71
CA TRP A 368 -28.06 28.65 35.24
C TRP A 368 -27.38 29.31 36.44
N VAL A 369 -26.14 29.76 36.26
CA VAL A 369 -25.39 30.46 37.32
C VAL A 369 -25.21 31.91 36.93
N HIS A 370 -25.59 32.80 37.83
CA HIS A 370 -25.51 34.23 37.62
C HIS A 370 -24.03 34.70 37.65
N PRO A 371 -23.53 35.36 36.58
CA PRO A 371 -22.11 35.67 36.44
C PRO A 371 -21.60 36.76 37.39
N GLY A 372 -22.49 37.54 38.01
CA GLY A 372 -22.10 38.64 38.92
C GLY A 372 -22.17 38.33 40.41
N ASN A 373 -22.86 37.25 40.81
CA ASN A 373 -23.07 36.92 42.23
C ASN A 373 -23.07 35.40 42.51
N ALA A 374 -22.90 34.58 41.47
CA ALA A 374 -22.84 33.13 41.51
C ALA A 374 -24.09 32.42 42.09
N TYR A 375 -25.23 33.10 42.14
CA TYR A 375 -26.51 32.49 42.51
C TYR A 375 -26.98 31.54 41.39
N ALA A 376 -27.57 30.42 41.78
CA ALA A 376 -28.11 29.46 40.83
C ALA A 376 -29.61 29.69 40.63
N VAL A 377 -30.05 29.69 39.38
CA VAL A 377 -31.47 29.60 39.02
C VAL A 377 -31.72 28.21 38.48
N VAL A 378 -32.65 27.49 39.09
CA VAL A 378 -33.07 26.15 38.68
C VAL A 378 -34.48 26.20 38.10
N ALA A 379 -34.72 25.44 37.05
CA ALA A 379 -36.01 25.32 36.40
C ALA A 379 -36.31 23.85 36.08
N GLY A 380 -37.58 23.45 36.20
CA GLY A 380 -37.90 22.04 36.20
C GLY A 380 -39.35 21.68 35.93
N GLU A 381 -39.74 20.54 36.51
CA GLU A 381 -41.07 19.93 36.48
C GLU A 381 -42.16 20.97 36.65
N ASP A 382 -43.31 20.79 35.99
CA ASP A 382 -44.54 21.51 36.35
C ASP A 382 -44.44 23.04 36.30
N GLY A 383 -43.43 23.57 35.60
CA GLY A 383 -43.14 24.99 35.53
C GLY A 383 -42.56 25.58 36.81
N TRP A 384 -41.87 24.80 37.65
CA TRP A 384 -41.18 25.32 38.81
C TRP A 384 -39.88 26.05 38.43
N ILE A 385 -39.67 27.22 39.04
CA ILE A 385 -38.40 27.98 39.01
C ILE A 385 -38.04 28.40 40.43
N ALA A 386 -36.77 28.27 40.81
CA ALA A 386 -36.27 28.74 42.08
C ALA A 386 -34.87 29.36 41.96
N GLU A 387 -34.52 30.24 42.90
CA GLU A 387 -33.20 30.88 42.97
C GLU A 387 -32.50 30.49 44.28
N HIS A 388 -31.26 30.03 44.18
CA HIS A 388 -30.46 29.57 45.30
C HIS A 388 -29.20 30.42 45.48
N ASN A 389 -29.06 31.07 46.63
CA ASN A 389 -27.97 32.01 46.96
C ASN A 389 -26.83 31.37 47.77
N MET A 390 -26.52 30.10 47.48
CA MET A 390 -25.51 29.25 48.17
C MET A 390 -25.82 28.84 49.62
N GLY A 391 -26.78 29.46 50.30
CA GLY A 391 -27.20 29.06 51.65
C GLY A 391 -28.71 28.99 51.86
N PHE A 392 -29.46 29.61 50.96
CA PHE A 392 -30.90 29.70 51.01
C PHE A 392 -31.49 29.64 49.60
N CYS A 393 -32.63 28.94 49.47
CA CYS A 393 -33.45 28.97 48.29
C CYS A 393 -34.63 29.91 48.49
N SER A 394 -34.81 30.84 47.56
CA SER A 394 -36.02 31.65 47.50
C SER A 394 -37.25 30.75 47.33
N SER A 395 -38.41 31.22 47.80
CA SER A 395 -39.67 30.49 47.61
C SER A 395 -39.86 30.19 46.12
N PRO A 396 -39.90 28.90 45.71
CA PRO A 396 -40.06 28.54 44.32
C PRO A 396 -41.34 29.13 43.73
N LEU A 397 -41.24 29.62 42.50
CA LEU A 397 -42.36 30.11 41.72
C LEU A 397 -42.85 28.99 40.80
N LYS A 398 -44.17 28.72 40.80
CA LYS A 398 -44.80 27.79 39.85
C LYS A 398 -45.48 28.58 38.74
N TYR A 399 -45.15 28.25 37.50
CA TYR A 399 -45.78 28.79 36.30
C TYR A 399 -46.80 27.79 35.74
N ASP A 400 -47.97 28.27 35.31
CA ASP A 400 -48.97 27.42 34.67
C ASP A 400 -48.53 27.04 33.25
N LEU A 401 -48.00 25.83 33.10
CA LEU A 401 -47.66 25.26 31.80
C LEU A 401 -48.89 24.57 31.17
N PRO A 402 -49.03 24.61 29.83
CA PRO A 402 -50.13 23.93 29.15
C PRO A 402 -49.89 22.41 29.08
N GLY A 403 -50.83 21.65 29.64
CA GLY A 403 -50.83 20.17 29.60
C GLY A 403 -50.19 19.53 30.84
N ASP A 404 -50.41 18.22 31.01
CA ASP A 404 -50.09 17.50 32.26
C ASP A 404 -48.63 17.00 32.33
N ASN A 405 -47.79 17.26 31.32
CA ASN A 405 -46.41 16.72 31.23
C ASN A 405 -45.38 17.73 30.65
N ASP A 406 -45.71 19.03 30.60
CA ASP A 406 -44.73 20.04 30.15
C ASP A 406 -43.85 20.46 31.33
N TYR A 407 -42.56 20.62 31.10
CA TYR A 407 -41.59 21.07 32.09
C TYR A 407 -40.54 21.99 31.46
N PHE A 408 -39.83 22.78 32.28
CA PHE A 408 -38.75 23.62 31.77
C PHE A 408 -37.51 22.79 31.44
N SER A 409 -37.04 22.87 30.20
CA SER A 409 -35.84 22.17 29.71
C SER A 409 -34.61 23.08 29.61
N GLY A 410 -34.78 24.39 29.73
CA GLY A 410 -33.71 25.37 29.64
C GLY A 410 -34.03 26.62 30.44
N VAL A 411 -33.01 27.24 31.03
CA VAL A 411 -33.12 28.50 31.77
C VAL A 411 -31.88 29.35 31.55
N VAL A 412 -32.06 30.66 31.42
CA VAL A 412 -30.94 31.61 31.28
C VAL A 412 -31.33 32.98 31.82
N GLY A 413 -30.38 33.66 32.44
CA GLY A 413 -30.52 35.06 32.84
C GLY A 413 -29.85 36.00 31.83
N VAL A 414 -30.49 37.14 31.54
CA VAL A 414 -29.98 38.18 30.63
C VAL A 414 -30.50 39.56 31.06
N GLY A 415 -29.80 40.64 30.70
CA GLY A 415 -30.25 42.01 30.95
C GLY A 415 -29.76 42.65 32.25
N SER A 416 -29.91 43.97 32.29
CA SER A 416 -29.79 44.80 33.49
C SER A 416 -30.94 45.82 33.51
N PRO A 417 -31.97 45.66 34.37
CA PRO A 417 -32.10 44.64 35.41
C PRO A 417 -32.23 43.23 34.83
N LEU A 418 -31.73 42.24 35.59
CA LEU A 418 -31.75 40.83 35.23
C LEU A 418 -33.17 40.34 34.95
N ARG A 419 -33.34 39.64 33.83
CA ARG A 419 -34.54 38.90 33.44
C ARG A 419 -34.19 37.43 33.29
N VAL A 420 -35.05 36.56 33.81
CA VAL A 420 -34.89 35.11 33.68
C VAL A 420 -35.83 34.62 32.57
N PHE A 421 -35.27 33.92 31.60
CA PHE A 421 -36.02 33.25 30.54
C PHE A 421 -35.96 31.75 30.72
N ALA A 422 -37.08 31.07 30.48
CA ALA A 422 -37.17 29.62 30.54
C ALA A 422 -37.88 29.07 29.29
N ALA A 423 -37.36 27.97 28.76
CA ALA A 423 -37.95 27.24 27.64
C ALA A 423 -38.58 25.94 28.15
N SER A 424 -39.82 25.65 27.75
CA SER A 424 -40.50 24.41 28.09
C SER A 424 -40.23 23.30 27.08
N THR A 425 -40.53 22.04 27.44
CA THR A 425 -40.41 20.90 26.52
C THR A 425 -41.34 20.98 25.32
N LEU A 426 -42.48 21.64 25.47
CA LEU A 426 -43.36 21.96 24.35
C LEU A 426 -42.84 23.14 23.52
N GLY A 427 -41.74 23.78 23.92
CA GLY A 427 -41.06 24.80 23.14
C GLY A 427 -41.55 26.22 23.39
N HIS A 428 -42.30 26.45 24.46
CA HIS A 428 -42.76 27.79 24.81
C HIS A 428 -41.69 28.56 25.57
N LEU A 429 -41.57 29.86 25.29
CA LEU A 429 -40.67 30.76 25.98
C LEU A 429 -41.40 31.60 27.02
N TYR A 430 -40.88 31.60 28.24
CA TYR A 430 -41.43 32.30 29.39
C TYR A 430 -40.41 33.29 29.93
N GLU A 431 -40.91 34.44 30.40
CA GLU A 431 -40.12 35.49 31.03
C GLU A 431 -40.58 35.73 32.47
N GLY A 432 -39.65 35.64 33.42
CA GLY A 432 -39.85 35.93 34.83
C GLY A 432 -39.42 37.35 35.18
N SER A 433 -40.33 38.33 35.04
CA SER A 433 -40.13 39.70 35.55
C SER A 433 -41.43 40.33 36.09
N GLY A 434 -42.30 39.55 36.75
CA GLY A 434 -43.64 39.99 37.22
C GLY A 434 -44.77 39.08 36.71
N PRO A 435 -46.03 39.57 36.55
CA PRO A 435 -47.09 38.73 35.97
C PRO A 435 -46.66 38.24 34.59
N VAL A 436 -46.80 36.93 34.39
CA VAL A 436 -46.16 36.16 33.32
C VAL A 436 -46.53 36.67 31.93
N LEU A 437 -45.52 36.96 31.11
CA LEU A 437 -45.69 37.12 29.67
C LEU A 437 -45.18 35.84 28.99
N ARG A 438 -46.11 35.01 28.51
CA ARG A 438 -45.79 33.98 27.52
C ARG A 438 -45.43 34.72 26.24
N HIS A 439 -44.21 34.51 25.76
CA HIS A 439 -43.83 34.97 24.43
C HIS A 439 -44.45 33.98 23.44
N ASN A 440 -45.60 34.35 22.87
CA ASN A 440 -46.23 33.59 21.80
C ASN A 440 -45.38 33.72 20.54
N SER A 441 -44.42 32.82 20.36
CA SER A 441 -43.68 32.67 19.12
C SER A 441 -44.39 31.72 18.16
N ASP A 442 -44.27 31.96 16.86
CA ASP A 442 -44.73 31.03 15.81
C ASP A 442 -43.86 29.74 15.72
N GLY A 443 -42.90 29.56 16.65
CA GLY A 443 -41.97 28.43 16.71
C GLY A 443 -41.73 27.93 18.13
N ARG A 444 -41.18 26.71 18.23
CA ARG A 444 -40.81 26.01 19.47
C ARG A 444 -39.33 26.22 19.76
N TYR A 445 -38.96 26.58 20.99
CA TYR A 445 -37.57 26.76 21.43
C TYR A 445 -37.18 25.77 22.53
N TRP A 446 -36.00 25.18 22.42
CA TRP A 446 -35.46 24.26 23.43
C TRP A 446 -34.12 24.71 23.98
N GLY A 447 -33.29 25.36 23.15
CA GLY A 447 -31.97 25.87 23.54
C GLY A 447 -32.00 27.37 23.75
N LEU A 448 -31.45 27.83 24.87
CA LEU A 448 -31.33 29.25 25.22
C LEU A 448 -29.89 29.60 25.60
N HIS A 449 -29.39 30.76 25.19
CA HIS A 449 -28.12 31.31 25.69
C HIS A 449 -28.08 32.83 25.55
N ALA A 450 -27.52 33.51 26.55
CA ALA A 450 -27.34 34.95 26.54
C ALA A 450 -25.98 35.32 25.92
N ALA A 451 -25.92 36.41 25.15
CA ALA A 451 -24.66 36.98 24.66
C ALA A 451 -24.45 38.35 25.29
N GLY A 452 -23.65 38.39 26.36
CA GLY A 452 -23.54 39.59 27.19
C GLY A 452 -24.86 39.90 27.92
N GLN A 453 -25.12 41.19 28.16
CA GLN A 453 -26.33 41.62 28.88
C GLN A 453 -27.49 41.95 27.93
N ASP A 454 -27.23 42.22 26.65
CA ASP A 454 -28.23 42.81 25.77
C ASP A 454 -28.96 41.79 24.89
N MET A 455 -28.48 40.56 24.79
CA MET A 455 -28.89 39.61 23.75
C MET A 455 -29.24 38.23 24.30
N LEU A 456 -30.37 37.69 23.84
CA LEU A 456 -30.78 36.30 24.07
C LEU A 456 -30.95 35.60 22.73
N TYR A 457 -30.33 34.42 22.60
CA TYR A 457 -30.59 33.48 21.53
C TYR A 457 -31.54 32.40 21.99
N ALA A 458 -32.56 32.13 21.18
CA ALA A 458 -33.47 30.99 21.35
C ALA A 458 -33.50 30.16 20.07
N VAL A 459 -33.27 28.86 20.19
CA VAL A 459 -33.16 27.93 19.05
C VAL A 459 -34.14 26.78 19.18
N GLY A 460 -34.67 26.33 18.04
CA GLY A 460 -35.57 25.19 17.98
C GLY A 460 -36.11 24.92 16.60
N SER A 461 -37.44 24.87 16.45
CA SER A 461 -38.13 24.62 15.18
C SER A 461 -39.24 25.64 14.88
N ALA A 462 -39.41 26.00 13.61
CA ALA A 462 -40.62 26.62 13.09
C ALA A 462 -41.74 25.57 13.04
N GLY A 463 -42.92 25.89 13.57
CA GLY A 463 -44.08 25.00 13.57
C GLY A 463 -44.23 24.08 14.79
N GLU A 464 -45.44 23.54 14.96
CA GLU A 464 -45.84 22.78 16.14
C GLU A 464 -45.76 21.25 16.00
N GLY A 465 -45.39 20.74 14.83
CA GLY A 465 -45.29 19.31 14.52
C GLY A 465 -44.47 19.07 13.26
N ALA A 466 -44.22 17.80 12.94
CA ALA A 466 -43.42 17.42 11.78
C ALA A 466 -44.05 17.91 10.46
N PRO A 467 -43.24 18.30 9.44
CA PRO A 467 -41.77 18.29 9.45
C PRO A 467 -41.17 19.43 10.29
N PHE A 468 -40.17 19.11 11.11
CA PHE A 468 -39.47 20.11 11.92
C PHE A 468 -38.51 20.90 11.03
N SER A 469 -38.52 22.22 11.15
CA SER A 469 -37.67 23.14 10.38
C SER A 469 -36.87 23.99 11.34
N PRO A 470 -35.52 23.94 11.33
CA PRO A 470 -34.73 24.61 12.35
C PRO A 470 -34.94 26.13 12.34
N VAL A 471 -34.98 26.74 13.53
CA VAL A 471 -35.12 28.19 13.69
C VAL A 471 -34.15 28.72 14.75
N ILE A 472 -33.60 29.90 14.49
CA ILE A 472 -32.81 30.68 15.45
C ILE A 472 -33.44 32.06 15.55
N ASN A 473 -33.77 32.46 16.78
CA ASN A 473 -34.36 33.75 17.08
C ASN A 473 -33.45 34.53 18.03
N GLN A 474 -33.30 35.81 17.76
CA GLN A 474 -32.47 36.73 18.52
C GLN A 474 -33.34 37.81 19.15
N PHE A 475 -33.34 37.89 20.47
CA PHE A 475 -34.04 38.91 21.24
C PHE A 475 -33.03 39.93 21.75
N HIS A 476 -33.40 41.21 21.68
CA HIS A 476 -32.55 42.33 22.10
C HIS A 476 -33.19 43.04 23.31
N GLN A 477 -32.38 43.60 24.21
CA GLN A 477 -32.85 44.24 25.44
C GLN A 477 -33.82 45.40 25.20
N SER A 478 -33.74 46.06 24.05
CA SER A 478 -34.70 47.10 23.64
C SER A 478 -36.10 46.57 23.33
N ASN A 479 -36.25 45.28 23.00
CA ASN A 479 -37.53 44.67 22.66
C ASN A 479 -37.50 43.14 22.85
N TRP A 480 -37.83 42.68 24.06
CA TRP A 480 -37.93 41.26 24.37
C TRP A 480 -39.14 40.56 23.72
N SER A 481 -40.12 41.29 23.18
CA SER A 481 -41.36 40.70 22.64
C SER A 481 -41.31 40.42 21.14
N ASN A 482 -40.34 40.96 20.41
CA ASN A 482 -40.25 40.82 18.97
C ASN A 482 -38.83 40.38 18.55
N PRO A 483 -38.59 39.06 18.39
CA PRO A 483 -37.29 38.56 18.01
C PRO A 483 -36.99 38.82 16.53
N THR A 484 -35.71 38.85 16.21
CA THR A 484 -35.22 38.78 14.82
C THR A 484 -34.91 37.33 14.46
N THR A 485 -35.71 36.76 13.56
CA THR A 485 -35.46 35.41 12.99
C THR A 485 -34.26 35.45 12.06
N GLN A 486 -33.33 34.53 12.28
CA GLN A 486 -32.10 34.42 11.47
C GLN A 486 -32.33 33.60 10.20
N ILE A 487 -31.50 33.83 9.18
CA ILE A 487 -31.53 33.14 7.89
C ILE A 487 -30.53 31.98 7.94
N LEU A 488 -31.04 30.75 7.89
CA LEU A 488 -30.22 29.54 7.94
C LEU A 488 -29.91 29.04 6.52
N GLN A 489 -28.63 29.00 6.16
CA GLN A 489 -28.16 28.47 4.87
C GLN A 489 -27.94 26.96 4.95
N GLY A 490 -28.18 26.23 3.86
CA GLY A 490 -27.90 24.79 3.79
C GLY A 490 -28.85 23.86 4.55
N VAL A 491 -30.03 24.37 4.98
CA VAL A 491 -31.07 23.61 5.69
C VAL A 491 -32.32 23.32 4.85
N SER A 492 -32.28 23.57 3.54
CA SER A 492 -33.41 23.26 2.66
C SER A 492 -33.72 21.76 2.66
N GLY A 493 -34.97 21.40 2.91
CA GLY A 493 -35.42 20.00 3.01
C GLY A 493 -34.95 19.28 4.28
N TYR A 494 -34.32 19.98 5.23
CA TYR A 494 -33.93 19.42 6.51
C TYR A 494 -35.15 19.15 7.40
N ASN A 495 -35.20 17.98 8.04
CA ASN A 495 -36.26 17.60 8.98
C ASN A 495 -35.65 17.35 10.35
N GLY A 496 -35.61 18.39 11.18
CA GLY A 496 -35.03 18.32 12.51
C GLY A 496 -35.00 19.69 13.19
N SER A 497 -34.72 19.68 14.49
CA SER A 497 -34.74 20.88 15.33
C SER A 497 -33.35 21.20 15.89
N LEU A 498 -33.11 22.47 16.18
CA LEU A 498 -32.01 22.87 17.04
C LEU A 498 -32.35 22.60 18.52
N ARG A 499 -31.36 22.23 19.31
CA ARG A 499 -31.52 21.79 20.71
C ARG A 499 -30.73 22.66 21.69
N ALA A 500 -29.55 23.12 21.30
CA ALA A 500 -28.69 23.93 22.14
C ALA A 500 -28.03 25.04 21.33
N VAL A 501 -27.68 26.13 22.02
CA VAL A 501 -26.98 27.29 21.46
C VAL A 501 -25.96 27.78 22.46
N TRP A 502 -24.83 28.27 21.97
CA TRP A 502 -23.80 28.91 22.78
C TRP A 502 -23.25 30.12 22.05
N ALA A 503 -23.36 31.28 22.69
CA ALA A 503 -22.83 32.54 22.17
C ALA A 503 -21.47 32.81 22.79
N VAL A 504 -20.40 32.55 22.02
CA VAL A 504 -19.01 32.78 22.43
C VAL A 504 -18.74 34.28 22.54
N SER A 505 -19.21 35.01 21.53
CA SER A 505 -19.10 36.46 21.42
C SER A 505 -20.18 36.98 20.46
N PRO A 506 -20.35 38.30 20.30
CA PRO A 506 -21.20 38.85 19.25
C PRO A 506 -20.76 38.44 17.82
N LEU A 507 -19.53 37.95 17.64
CA LEU A 507 -19.01 37.55 16.33
C LEU A 507 -19.16 36.06 16.05
N LEU A 508 -19.43 35.25 17.07
CA LEU A 508 -19.44 33.80 16.92
C LEU A 508 -20.42 33.14 17.88
N VAL A 509 -21.38 32.43 17.30
CA VAL A 509 -22.41 31.68 17.99
C VAL A 509 -22.58 30.34 17.28
N PHE A 510 -22.65 29.26 18.07
CA PHE A 510 -22.95 27.93 17.57
C PHE A 510 -24.32 27.49 18.04
N ALA A 511 -25.07 26.85 17.15
CA ALA A 511 -26.31 26.15 17.49
C ALA A 511 -26.24 24.71 16.95
N VAL A 512 -26.65 23.75 17.77
CA VAL A 512 -26.58 22.32 17.45
C VAL A 512 -27.93 21.66 17.65
N GLY A 513 -28.19 20.56 16.95
CA GLY A 513 -29.48 19.89 17.02
C GLY A 513 -29.50 18.45 16.53
N ASP A 514 -30.72 18.01 16.21
CA ASP A 514 -31.03 16.65 15.75
C ASP A 514 -30.18 16.29 14.51
N ALA A 515 -29.99 14.99 14.24
CA ALA A 515 -29.38 14.45 13.03
C ALA A 515 -28.13 15.23 12.53
N GLY A 516 -27.21 15.52 13.45
CA GLY A 516 -25.92 16.14 13.20
C GLY A 516 -25.98 17.61 12.78
N LEU A 517 -27.09 18.31 13.01
CA LEU A 517 -27.21 19.72 12.61
C LEU A 517 -26.28 20.60 13.45
N VAL A 518 -25.38 21.31 12.77
CA VAL A 518 -24.55 22.37 13.36
C VAL A 518 -24.70 23.62 12.51
N MET A 519 -24.99 24.74 13.16
CA MET A 519 -25.07 26.07 12.56
C MET A 519 -24.07 26.98 13.27
N ALA A 520 -23.31 27.74 12.48
CA ALA A 520 -22.45 28.81 12.98
C ALA A 520 -22.91 30.16 12.42
N GLY A 521 -22.85 31.20 13.25
CA GLY A 521 -23.25 32.54 12.85
C GLY A 521 -22.75 33.61 13.81
N SER A 522 -23.27 34.82 13.66
CA SER A 522 -22.88 35.98 14.48
C SER A 522 -24.09 36.84 14.84
N ALA A 523 -23.91 37.77 15.79
CA ALA A 523 -24.89 38.80 16.09
C ALA A 523 -24.90 39.94 15.05
N LEU A 524 -23.85 40.05 14.22
CA LEU A 524 -23.70 41.13 13.24
C LEU A 524 -24.30 40.80 11.87
N SER A 525 -24.61 39.53 11.61
CA SER A 525 -25.15 39.05 10.34
C SER A 525 -26.31 38.12 10.59
N PRO A 526 -27.44 38.28 9.87
CA PRO A 526 -28.55 37.35 9.96
C PRO A 526 -28.25 36.00 9.29
N ASN A 527 -27.18 35.90 8.51
CA ASN A 527 -26.83 34.68 7.79
C ASN A 527 -26.05 33.73 8.70
N TRP A 528 -26.57 32.53 8.83
CA TRP A 528 -25.95 31.40 9.52
C TRP A 528 -25.62 30.30 8.54
N GLU A 529 -24.45 29.71 8.70
CA GLU A 529 -23.93 28.68 7.82
C GLU A 529 -24.01 27.31 8.50
N ARG A 530 -24.43 26.31 7.72
CA ARG A 530 -24.46 24.93 8.19
C ARG A 530 -23.08 24.31 8.07
N ILE A 531 -22.60 23.74 9.16
CA ILE A 531 -21.41 22.91 9.21
C ILE A 531 -21.83 21.45 9.07
N LEU A 532 -21.19 20.71 8.17
CA LEU A 532 -21.52 19.30 7.94
C LEU A 532 -21.11 18.46 9.16
N PRO A 533 -21.87 17.41 9.53
CA PRO A 533 -21.54 16.54 10.64
C PRO A 533 -20.25 15.74 10.40
N PRO A 534 -19.63 15.20 11.46
CA PRO A 534 -18.45 14.36 11.33
C PRO A 534 -18.75 13.09 10.50
N ARG A 535 -17.73 12.55 9.81
CA ARG A 535 -17.89 11.32 9.02
C ARG A 535 -18.26 10.15 9.95
N GLY A 536 -19.20 9.31 9.53
CA GLY A 536 -19.56 8.09 10.27
C GLY A 536 -20.80 8.19 11.17
N GLY A 537 -21.54 9.31 11.18
CA GLY A 537 -22.86 9.35 11.83
C GLY A 537 -23.54 10.71 11.79
N ALA A 538 -24.85 10.72 12.10
CA ALA A 538 -25.66 11.91 12.31
C ALA A 538 -26.23 11.87 13.74
N PRO A 539 -25.40 12.14 14.77
CA PRO A 539 -25.82 12.10 16.17
C PRO A 539 -26.85 13.20 16.46
N ASP A 540 -27.74 12.97 17.42
CA ASP A 540 -28.61 14.03 17.93
C ASP A 540 -27.82 14.85 18.96
N PHE A 541 -27.43 16.06 18.57
CA PHE A 541 -26.70 16.96 19.45
C PHE A 541 -27.63 17.61 20.47
N VAL A 542 -27.26 17.56 21.74
CA VAL A 542 -28.10 18.01 22.86
C VAL A 542 -27.52 19.15 23.67
N SER A 543 -26.21 19.38 23.59
CA SER A 543 -25.53 20.44 24.33
C SER A 543 -24.30 20.89 23.55
N VAL A 544 -23.99 22.19 23.61
CA VAL A 544 -22.79 22.78 23.03
C VAL A 544 -22.24 23.78 24.02
N SER A 545 -20.92 23.79 24.18
CA SER A 545 -20.23 24.82 24.93
C SER A 545 -18.89 25.13 24.28
N VAL A 546 -18.50 26.40 24.36
CA VAL A 546 -17.28 26.92 23.73
C VAL A 546 -16.53 27.72 24.78
N PRO A 547 -15.29 27.33 25.12
CA PRO A 547 -14.50 28.03 26.11
C PRO A 547 -14.00 29.37 25.56
N SER A 548 -13.54 30.25 26.45
CA SER A 548 -12.80 31.44 26.03
C SER A 548 -11.41 31.03 25.52
N GLY A 549 -11.04 31.44 24.30
CA GLY A 549 -9.74 31.10 23.71
C GLY A 549 -9.84 30.75 22.22
N PRO A 550 -8.97 29.86 21.69
CA PRO A 550 -9.09 29.39 20.32
C PRO A 550 -10.45 28.74 20.09
N ILE A 551 -11.02 28.95 18.90
CA ILE A 551 -12.40 28.57 18.58
C ILE A 551 -12.49 27.04 18.50
N SER A 552 -12.86 26.41 19.61
CA SER A 552 -13.12 24.97 19.73
C SER A 552 -14.47 24.73 20.38
N ALA A 553 -15.47 24.36 19.59
CA ALA A 553 -16.79 24.00 20.10
C ALA A 553 -16.82 22.53 20.53
N TYR A 554 -17.22 22.30 21.78
CA TYR A 554 -17.43 20.97 22.32
C TYR A 554 -18.92 20.65 22.35
N ILE A 555 -19.28 19.51 21.79
CA ILE A 555 -20.67 19.17 21.49
C ILE A 555 -20.96 17.78 22.05
N LEU A 556 -22.04 17.68 22.83
CA LEU A 556 -22.57 16.39 23.27
C LEU A 556 -23.56 15.86 22.24
N GLY A 557 -23.30 14.64 21.77
CA GLY A 557 -24.17 13.92 20.84
C GLY A 557 -24.66 12.60 21.42
N ASN A 558 -25.93 12.29 21.17
CA ASN A 558 -26.54 11.02 21.53
C ASN A 558 -26.91 10.24 20.26
N GLY A 559 -26.84 8.91 20.32
CA GLY A 559 -27.02 8.05 19.14
C GLY A 559 -25.78 8.00 18.21
N GLY A 560 -25.83 7.18 17.16
CA GLY A 560 -24.72 7.04 16.20
C GLY A 560 -23.58 6.10 16.63
N SER A 561 -22.35 6.39 16.17
CA SER A 561 -21.12 5.56 16.18
C SER A 561 -20.52 5.23 17.56
N GLY A 562 -21.20 5.54 18.66
CA GLY A 562 -20.72 5.29 20.02
C GLY A 562 -19.89 6.41 20.65
N GLN A 563 -19.45 7.41 19.87
CA GLN A 563 -18.89 8.66 20.40
C GLN A 563 -19.98 9.50 21.07
N ARG A 564 -19.59 10.29 22.09
CA ARG A 564 -20.52 11.13 22.88
C ARG A 564 -20.09 12.58 22.99
N LEU A 565 -18.78 12.83 22.98
CA LEU A 565 -18.18 14.16 22.97
C LEU A 565 -17.52 14.36 21.61
N TYR A 566 -17.85 15.48 20.97
CA TYR A 566 -17.31 15.89 19.68
C TYR A 566 -16.64 17.25 19.85
N ARG A 567 -15.59 17.50 19.06
CA ARG A 567 -14.87 18.77 19.04
C ARG A 567 -14.79 19.29 17.62
N LEU A 568 -15.14 20.56 17.45
CA LEU A 568 -15.12 21.28 16.19
C LEU A 568 -14.20 22.49 16.34
N THR A 569 -13.11 22.52 15.57
CA THR A 569 -12.17 23.63 15.50
C THR A 569 -12.53 24.56 14.33
N GLN A 570 -11.73 25.61 14.12
CA GLN A 570 -11.82 26.42 12.91
C GLN A 570 -11.38 25.68 11.62
N HIS A 571 -10.63 24.59 11.76
CA HIS A 571 -10.07 23.81 10.64
C HIS A 571 -10.95 22.60 10.29
N GLY A 572 -11.72 22.07 11.24
CA GLY A 572 -12.63 20.97 10.99
C GLY A 572 -13.04 20.23 12.25
N TRP A 573 -13.57 19.02 12.06
CA TRP A 573 -13.84 18.11 13.17
C TRP A 573 -12.54 17.49 13.64
N ALA A 574 -12.15 17.81 14.86
CA ALA A 574 -10.93 17.31 15.50
C ALA A 574 -11.27 16.21 16.52
N LYS A 575 -10.23 15.54 17.02
CA LYS A 575 -10.34 14.63 18.15
C LYS A 575 -10.83 15.37 19.39
N ALA A 576 -11.63 14.66 20.18
CA ALA A 576 -12.15 15.14 21.44
C ALA A 576 -11.58 14.30 22.59
N PRO A 577 -11.49 14.86 23.82
CA PRO A 577 -11.06 14.10 24.99
C PRO A 577 -11.89 12.84 25.19
N THR A 578 -11.22 11.76 25.57
CA THR A 578 -11.85 10.43 25.72
C THR A 578 -12.12 10.10 27.19
N PHE A 579 -13.19 9.34 27.43
CA PHE A 579 -13.52 8.88 28.79
C PHE A 579 -12.59 7.73 29.20
N ALA A 580 -12.02 7.80 30.41
CA ALA A 580 -11.01 6.85 30.90
C ALA A 580 -11.44 5.37 30.97
N GLN A 581 -12.75 5.05 30.91
CA GLN A 581 -13.28 3.67 31.01
C GLN A 581 -14.31 3.35 29.91
N GLY A 582 -13.99 3.72 28.66
CA GLY A 582 -14.93 3.59 27.56
C GLY A 582 -16.04 4.65 27.63
N ASN A 583 -16.74 4.86 26.52
CA ASN A 583 -17.75 5.91 26.43
C ASN A 583 -18.97 5.57 27.30
N PRO A 584 -19.59 6.57 27.95
CA PRO A 584 -20.89 6.40 28.59
C PRO A 584 -21.87 5.72 27.61
N THR A 585 -22.40 4.57 28.02
CA THR A 585 -23.32 3.78 27.18
C THR A 585 -24.72 4.40 27.14
N VAL A 586 -25.01 5.32 28.07
CA VAL A 586 -26.25 6.07 28.17
C VAL A 586 -26.16 7.41 27.43
N SER A 587 -27.30 8.10 27.33
CA SER A 587 -27.33 9.46 26.80
C SER A 587 -26.76 10.46 27.80
N LEU A 588 -25.94 11.39 27.31
CA LEU A 588 -25.49 12.56 28.06
C LEU A 588 -26.47 13.71 27.85
N ARG A 589 -26.51 14.67 28.78
CA ARG A 589 -27.56 15.69 28.82
C ARG A 589 -27.04 17.12 28.77
N SER A 590 -26.03 17.43 29.56
CA SER A 590 -25.57 18.81 29.74
C SER A 590 -24.06 18.86 29.87
N LEU A 591 -23.47 19.84 29.20
CA LEU A 591 -22.05 20.17 29.19
C LEU A 591 -21.90 21.63 29.59
N ALA A 592 -20.99 21.91 30.52
CA ALA A 592 -20.61 23.26 30.91
C ALA A 592 -19.09 23.34 31.08
N MET A 593 -18.48 24.43 30.61
CA MET A 593 -17.03 24.59 30.65
C MET A 593 -16.59 26.04 30.78
N THR A 594 -15.35 26.20 31.25
CA THR A 594 -14.64 27.49 31.24
C THR A 594 -13.40 27.46 30.36
N SER A 595 -12.80 26.29 30.18
CA SER A 595 -11.66 26.07 29.28
C SER A 595 -11.69 24.64 28.74
N ALA A 596 -10.88 24.35 27.72
CA ALA A 596 -10.62 22.97 27.29
C ALA A 596 -10.09 22.11 28.45
N GLY A 597 -9.36 22.73 29.38
CA GLY A 597 -8.85 22.11 30.60
C GLY A 597 -9.74 22.22 31.83
N ASN A 598 -11.02 22.54 31.70
CA ASN A 598 -11.99 22.51 32.81
C ASN A 598 -13.42 22.45 32.29
N PHE A 599 -13.97 21.24 32.24
CA PHE A 599 -15.35 21.01 31.80
C PHE A 599 -16.05 19.89 32.56
N TRP A 600 -17.37 20.02 32.62
CA TRP A 600 -18.26 19.20 33.42
C TRP A 600 -19.38 18.65 32.55
N ILE A 601 -19.69 17.36 32.70
CA ILE A 601 -20.73 16.68 31.94
C ILE A 601 -21.63 15.88 32.88
N VAL A 602 -22.93 15.87 32.61
CA VAL A 602 -23.90 14.99 33.29
C VAL A 602 -24.73 14.19 32.30
N GLY A 603 -25.21 13.02 32.72
CA GLY A 603 -25.95 12.09 31.86
C GLY A 603 -27.00 11.25 32.59
N ASP A 604 -27.70 10.42 31.82
CA ASP A 604 -28.82 9.59 32.27
C ASP A 604 -28.42 8.44 33.21
N ASP A 605 -27.13 8.18 33.35
CA ASP A 605 -26.56 7.25 34.32
C ASP A 605 -26.50 7.87 35.73
N GLY A 606 -26.89 9.14 35.88
CA GLY A 606 -26.87 9.83 37.15
C GLY A 606 -25.45 10.18 37.61
N HIS A 607 -24.48 10.18 36.71
CA HIS A 607 -23.10 10.51 37.02
C HIS A 607 -22.77 11.96 36.64
N VAL A 608 -21.79 12.52 37.37
CA VAL A 608 -21.10 13.75 37.01
C VAL A 608 -19.70 13.36 36.54
N TYR A 609 -19.32 13.83 35.36
CA TYR A 609 -18.00 13.67 34.77
C TYR A 609 -17.29 15.01 34.77
N HIS A 610 -15.98 14.99 35.00
CA HIS A 610 -15.15 16.18 35.05
C HIS A 610 -13.82 15.89 34.38
N PHE A 611 -13.32 16.89 33.65
CA PHE A 611 -11.92 16.99 33.27
C PHE A 611 -11.41 18.35 33.75
N PRO A 612 -10.23 18.42 34.36
CA PRO A 612 -9.37 17.33 34.81
C PRO A 612 -9.83 16.69 36.12
N GLU A 613 -9.96 15.37 36.19
CA GLU A 613 -10.23 14.66 37.44
C GLU A 613 -9.07 13.71 37.79
N GLY A 614 -8.30 14.04 38.84
CA GLY A 614 -7.12 13.29 39.28
C GLY A 614 -7.47 11.93 39.89
N ALA A 615 -6.57 10.94 39.83
CA ALA A 615 -6.81 9.58 40.32
C ALA A 615 -7.25 9.57 41.80
N THR A 616 -8.38 8.94 42.07
CA THR A 616 -8.85 8.64 43.43
C THR A 616 -7.91 7.58 43.99
N GLN A 617 -7.17 7.92 45.05
CA GLN A 617 -6.40 6.96 45.83
C GLN A 617 -7.29 5.90 46.47
#